data_AF-A0A7Y3NMW8-F1
#
_entry.id   AF-A0A7Y3NMW8-F1
#
_cell.length_a   1.000
_cell.length_b   1.000
_cell.length_c   1.000
_cell.angle_alpha   90.00
_cell.angle_beta   90.00
_cell.angle_gamma   90.00
#
_symmetry.space_group_name_H-M   'P 1'
#
loop_
_entity.id
_entity.type
_entity.pdbx_description
1 polymer ?
#
loop_
_entity_poly.entity_id
_entity_poly.type
_entity_poly.pdbx_seq_one_letter_code
_entity_poly.pdbx_strand_id
1 'polypeptide(L)'
;MILIAALLAGAVIPQTEQAAIYKAAGAARVGGKWVLCADQPRAEGLSVDHYGDLNGDGRPEAILSEGGTFCYGQSEAGFAFLSKQADGSWRKLASGPGIVEPLKTKGVAGYPDLSIGGPGFCFPVQRWNGRAYVNQRFEYEGKPCRPAR
;
A
#
# COMPACT_ATOMS: atom_id res chain seq x y z
N MET A 1 11.22 -24.55 35.94
CA MET A 1 11.35 -23.71 34.73
C MET A 1 9.96 -23.46 34.18
N ILE A 2 9.44 -22.25 34.31
CA ILE A 2 8.14 -21.87 33.71
C ILE A 2 8.45 -21.34 32.32
N LEU A 3 8.01 -22.06 31.29
CA LEU A 3 8.06 -21.61 29.90
C LEU A 3 6.94 -20.57 29.73
N ILE A 4 7.29 -19.29 29.59
CA ILE A 4 6.34 -18.27 29.19
C ILE A 4 6.24 -18.33 27.66
N ALA A 5 5.14 -18.83 27.14
CA ALA A 5 4.81 -18.71 25.73
C ALA A 5 4.36 -17.27 25.44
N ALA A 6 5.18 -16.51 24.71
CA ALA A 6 4.79 -15.20 24.22
C ALA A 6 3.74 -15.38 23.10
N LEU A 7 2.49 -15.02 23.39
CA LEU A 7 1.45 -14.85 22.37
C LEU A 7 1.84 -13.65 21.50
N LEU A 8 2.24 -13.91 20.25
CA LEU A 8 2.35 -12.87 19.23
C LEU A 8 0.93 -12.40 18.91
N ALA A 9 0.48 -11.34 19.59
CA ALA A 9 -0.72 -10.63 19.19
C ALA A 9 -0.46 -10.01 17.81
N GLY A 10 -1.11 -10.53 16.77
CA GLY A 10 -1.22 -9.79 15.51
C GLY A 10 -1.83 -8.43 15.85
N ALA A 11 -1.10 -7.35 15.59
CA ALA A 11 -1.52 -6.01 15.97
C ALA A 11 -2.87 -5.68 15.32
N VAL A 12 -3.95 -5.66 16.12
CA VAL A 12 -5.25 -5.18 15.68
C VAL A 12 -5.16 -3.67 15.53
N ILE A 13 -5.44 -3.16 14.34
CA ILE A 13 -5.44 -1.71 14.07
C ILE A 13 -6.62 -1.09 14.84
N PRO A 14 -6.39 -0.12 15.75
CA PRO A 14 -7.49 0.59 16.41
C PRO A 14 -8.42 1.25 15.38
N GLN A 15 -9.73 1.23 15.60
CA GLN A 15 -10.69 1.78 14.63
C GLN A 15 -10.45 3.27 14.32
N THR A 16 -10.03 4.05 15.31
CA THR A 16 -9.66 5.46 15.15
C THR A 16 -8.44 5.64 14.25
N GLU A 17 -7.46 4.75 14.39
CA GLU A 17 -6.25 4.72 13.57
C GLU A 17 -6.57 4.34 12.13
N GLN A 18 -7.37 3.28 11.94
CA GLN A 18 -7.85 2.85 10.63
C GLN A 18 -8.62 3.97 9.92
N ALA A 19 -9.50 4.67 10.64
CA ALA A 19 -10.22 5.81 10.09
C ALA A 19 -9.28 6.98 9.70
N ALA A 20 -8.19 7.21 10.45
CA ALA A 20 -7.19 8.21 10.10
C ALA A 20 -6.43 7.83 8.82
N ILE A 21 -6.04 6.56 8.68
CA ILE A 21 -5.41 6.01 7.47
C ILE A 21 -6.33 6.21 6.26
N TYR A 22 -7.61 5.81 6.36
CA TYR A 22 -8.57 5.94 5.26
C TYR A 22 -8.77 7.40 4.84
N LYS A 23 -8.92 8.32 5.81
CA LYS A 23 -9.02 9.76 5.52
C LYS A 23 -7.77 10.29 4.82
N ALA A 24 -6.58 9.94 5.31
CA ALA A 24 -5.32 10.36 4.69
C ALA A 24 -5.10 9.75 3.30
N ALA A 25 -5.70 8.58 3.03
CA ALA A 25 -5.69 7.97 1.70
C ALA A 25 -6.56 8.75 0.70
N GLY A 26 -7.42 9.65 1.18
CA GLY A 26 -8.44 10.33 0.39
C GLY A 26 -9.67 9.46 0.14
N ALA A 27 -9.89 8.43 0.98
CA ALA A 27 -11.03 7.54 0.83
C ALA A 27 -12.36 8.26 1.12
N ALA A 28 -13.39 7.91 0.37
CA ALA A 28 -14.76 8.39 0.58
C ALA A 28 -15.59 7.34 1.33
N ARG A 29 -16.69 7.76 1.96
CA ARG A 29 -17.72 6.85 2.48
C ARG A 29 -18.88 6.73 1.49
N VAL A 30 -19.08 5.55 0.91
CA VAL A 30 -20.17 5.24 -0.02
C VAL A 30 -20.91 4.00 0.48
N GLY A 31 -22.23 4.09 0.65
CA GLY A 31 -23.04 2.94 1.11
C GLY A 31 -22.59 2.36 2.46
N GLY A 32 -22.03 3.20 3.35
CA GLY A 32 -21.49 2.77 4.65
C GLY A 32 -20.07 2.18 4.61
N LYS A 33 -19.48 2.02 3.43
CA LYS A 33 -18.13 1.49 3.22
C LYS A 33 -17.13 2.59 2.91
N TRP A 34 -15.88 2.39 3.29
CA TRP A 34 -14.79 3.23 2.83
C TRP A 34 -14.29 2.74 1.47
N VAL A 35 -14.08 3.66 0.54
CA VAL A 35 -13.66 3.36 -0.84
C VAL A 35 -12.58 4.33 -1.29
N LEU A 36 -11.60 3.85 -2.07
CA LEU A 36 -10.62 4.73 -2.75
C LEU A 36 -11.24 5.40 -3.97
N CYS A 37 -12.13 4.71 -4.66
CA CYS A 37 -12.88 5.22 -5.79
C CYS A 37 -14.38 5.27 -5.52
N ALA A 38 -14.93 6.48 -5.39
CA ALA A 38 -16.35 6.67 -5.12
C ALA A 38 -17.26 6.24 -6.29
N ASP A 39 -16.74 6.22 -7.51
CA ASP A 39 -17.49 5.89 -8.72
C ASP A 39 -17.55 4.38 -9.00
N GLN A 40 -16.80 3.56 -8.24
CA GLN A 40 -16.76 2.12 -8.42
C GLN A 40 -18.15 1.50 -8.15
N PRO A 41 -18.82 0.91 -9.16
CA PRO A 41 -20.10 0.25 -8.93
C PRO A 41 -19.92 -0.96 -8.02
N ARG A 42 -20.84 -1.12 -7.07
CA ARG A 42 -20.86 -2.24 -6.10
C ARG A 42 -19.53 -2.42 -5.35
N ALA A 43 -18.86 -1.32 -5.03
CA ALA A 43 -17.60 -1.35 -4.30
C ALA A 43 -17.67 -2.26 -3.06
N GLU A 44 -16.71 -3.17 -2.94
CA GLU A 44 -16.62 -4.10 -1.82
C GLU A 44 -16.15 -3.40 -0.55
N GLY A 45 -15.39 -2.32 -0.72
CA GLY A 45 -14.77 -1.51 0.32
C GLY A 45 -13.25 -1.69 0.34
N LEU A 46 -12.59 -0.81 1.08
CA LEU A 46 -11.14 -0.86 1.31
C LEU A 46 -10.73 -2.02 2.22
N SER A 47 -9.66 -2.71 1.84
CA SER A 47 -8.88 -3.56 2.73
C SER A 47 -7.64 -2.83 3.25
N VAL A 48 -7.15 -3.25 4.42
CA VAL A 48 -5.81 -2.92 4.90
C VAL A 48 -4.95 -4.16 4.73
N ASP A 49 -4.09 -4.16 3.72
CA ASP A 49 -3.25 -5.32 3.37
C ASP A 49 -1.98 -5.37 4.21
N HIS A 50 -1.52 -4.20 4.68
CA HIS A 50 -0.39 -4.08 5.59
C HIS A 50 -0.59 -2.97 6.61
N TYR A 51 -0.12 -3.21 7.83
CA TYR A 51 0.06 -2.21 8.87
C TYR A 51 1.27 -2.58 9.74
N GLY A 52 2.34 -1.80 9.64
CA GLY A 52 3.61 -2.11 10.30
C GLY A 52 4.74 -1.22 9.81
N ASP A 53 5.84 -1.15 10.57
CA ASP A 53 7.00 -0.34 10.22
C ASP A 53 7.75 -0.99 9.04
N LEU A 54 7.69 -0.33 7.88
CA LEU A 54 8.35 -0.78 6.66
C LEU A 54 9.64 0.00 6.38
N ASN A 55 9.81 1.20 6.93
CA ASN A 55 10.98 2.04 6.67
C ASN A 55 12.06 1.98 7.77
N GLY A 56 11.75 1.37 8.91
CA GLY A 56 12.63 1.20 10.07
C GLY A 56 12.72 2.42 10.99
N ASP A 57 11.77 3.36 10.91
CA ASP A 57 11.76 4.60 11.70
C ASP A 57 10.99 4.50 13.03
N GLY A 58 10.44 3.32 13.33
CA GLY A 58 9.65 3.04 14.53
C GLY A 58 8.18 3.45 14.42
N ARG A 59 7.72 3.95 13.27
CA ARG A 59 6.31 4.27 13.01
C ARG A 59 5.76 3.34 11.90
N PRO A 60 4.45 3.05 11.93
CA PRO A 60 3.87 2.16 10.94
C PRO A 60 3.64 2.85 9.58
N GLU A 61 3.82 2.07 8.54
CA GLU A 61 3.23 2.26 7.22
C GLU A 61 1.93 1.46 7.08
N ALA A 62 1.09 1.87 6.14
CA ALA A 62 -0.12 1.15 5.76
C ALA A 62 -0.21 0.97 4.24
N ILE A 63 -0.66 -0.21 3.81
CA ILE A 63 -1.05 -0.48 2.42
C ILE A 63 -2.54 -0.75 2.42
N LEU A 64 -3.26 -0.01 1.57
CA LEU A 64 -4.67 -0.23 1.30
C LEU A 64 -4.84 -0.76 -0.12
N SER A 65 -5.85 -1.61 -0.33
CA SER A 65 -6.31 -1.95 -1.67
C SER A 65 -7.84 -1.91 -1.81
N GLU A 66 -8.27 -1.76 -3.05
CA GLU A 66 -9.67 -1.82 -3.45
C GLU A 66 -9.76 -2.51 -4.82
N GLY A 67 -10.65 -3.49 -4.93
CA GLY A 67 -10.98 -4.11 -6.21
C GLY A 67 -11.94 -3.25 -7.04
N GLY A 68 -11.79 -3.27 -8.36
CA GLY A 68 -12.68 -2.54 -9.26
C GLY A 68 -12.14 -2.30 -10.67
N THR A 69 -12.79 -2.88 -11.67
CA THR A 69 -12.44 -2.62 -13.08
C THR A 69 -12.89 -1.24 -13.57
N PHE A 70 -13.89 -0.62 -12.94
CA PHE A 70 -14.39 0.69 -13.37
C PHE A 70 -13.33 1.77 -13.12
N CYS A 71 -12.70 1.75 -11.96
CA CYS A 71 -11.69 2.74 -11.59
C CYS A 71 -10.26 2.34 -11.95
N TYR A 72 -9.96 1.04 -11.97
CA TYR A 72 -8.59 0.55 -12.13
C TYR A 72 -8.33 -0.19 -13.45
N GLY A 73 -9.37 -0.28 -14.31
CA GLY A 73 -9.27 -0.89 -15.63
C GLY A 73 -8.76 -2.32 -15.57
N GLN A 74 -7.78 -2.63 -16.43
CA GLN A 74 -7.16 -3.95 -16.52
C GLN A 74 -6.34 -4.33 -15.30
N SER A 75 -6.01 -3.39 -14.41
CA SER A 75 -5.30 -3.76 -13.17
C SER A 75 -6.22 -4.45 -12.16
N GLU A 76 -7.54 -4.29 -12.33
CA GLU A 76 -8.61 -4.86 -11.48
C GLU A 76 -8.59 -4.44 -10.00
N ALA A 77 -7.52 -3.78 -9.56
CA ALA A 77 -7.34 -3.27 -8.22
C ALA A 77 -6.61 -1.93 -8.25
N GLY A 78 -6.79 -1.13 -7.21
CA GLY A 78 -6.00 0.04 -6.92
C GLY A 78 -5.47 0.00 -5.50
N PHE A 79 -4.42 0.78 -5.25
CA PHE A 79 -3.75 0.82 -3.96
C PHE A 79 -3.53 2.24 -3.45
N ALA A 80 -3.31 2.34 -2.14
CA ALA A 80 -2.69 3.49 -1.51
C ALA A 80 -1.63 3.04 -0.51
N PHE A 81 -0.44 3.64 -0.59
CA PHE A 81 0.65 3.45 0.36
C PHE A 81 0.81 4.70 1.22
N LEU A 82 0.72 4.53 2.53
CA LEU A 82 0.76 5.61 3.51
C LEU A 82 1.84 5.36 4.56
N SER A 83 2.37 6.44 5.12
CA SER A 83 3.32 6.40 6.22
C SER A 83 2.87 7.32 7.35
N LYS A 84 3.02 6.87 8.59
CA LYS A 84 2.78 7.69 9.78
C LYS A 84 3.97 8.61 10.03
N GLN A 85 3.71 9.90 10.05
CA GLN A 85 4.73 10.94 10.22
C GLN A 85 5.05 11.14 11.71
N ALA A 86 6.15 11.84 11.99
CA ALA A 86 6.63 12.09 13.35
C ALA A 86 5.64 12.88 14.22
N ASP A 87 4.78 13.71 13.62
CA ASP A 87 3.72 14.45 14.30
C ASP A 87 2.45 13.60 14.55
N GLY A 88 2.48 12.31 14.19
CA GLY A 88 1.37 11.38 14.32
C GLY A 88 0.35 11.45 13.17
N SER A 89 0.50 12.37 12.22
CA SER A 89 -0.36 12.44 11.04
C SER A 89 -0.03 11.34 10.03
N TRP A 90 -1.01 10.96 9.22
CA TRP A 90 -0.81 10.02 8.11
C TRP A 90 -0.60 10.78 6.81
N ARG A 91 0.40 10.37 6.02
CA ARG A 91 0.67 10.92 4.70
C ARG A 91 0.63 9.82 3.64
N LYS A 92 -0.18 10.02 2.60
CA LYS A 92 -0.16 9.16 1.40
C LYS A 92 1.10 9.46 0.58
N LEU A 93 1.92 8.44 0.35
CA LEU A 93 3.19 8.55 -0.37
C LEU A 93 3.09 8.08 -1.83
N ALA A 94 2.23 7.10 -2.10
CA ALA A 94 1.94 6.61 -3.44
C ALA A 94 0.49 6.08 -3.52
N SER A 95 -0.07 6.11 -4.71
CA SER A 95 -1.33 5.44 -5.03
C SER A 95 -1.46 5.29 -6.54
N GLY A 96 -2.25 4.32 -6.98
CA GLY A 96 -2.52 4.11 -8.39
C GLY A 96 -3.24 2.79 -8.64
N PRO A 97 -3.49 2.46 -9.90
CA PRO A 97 -3.94 1.13 -10.28
C PRO A 97 -2.82 0.10 -10.06
N GLY A 98 -3.21 -1.12 -9.71
CA GLY A 98 -2.32 -2.26 -9.47
C GLY A 98 -2.36 -2.78 -8.04
N ILE A 99 -1.69 -3.91 -7.86
CA ILE A 99 -1.48 -4.55 -6.55
C ILE A 99 -0.07 -4.19 -6.09
N VAL A 100 0.05 -3.49 -4.97
CA VAL A 100 1.36 -3.04 -4.47
C VAL A 100 2.00 -4.09 -3.56
N GLU A 101 3.25 -4.43 -3.84
CA GLU A 101 4.08 -5.28 -2.99
C GLU A 101 5.32 -4.50 -2.53
N PRO A 102 5.54 -4.34 -1.21
CA PRO A 102 6.76 -3.74 -0.69
C PRO A 102 7.92 -4.73 -0.81
N LEU A 103 9.01 -4.30 -1.47
CA LEU A 103 10.21 -5.10 -1.65
C LEU A 103 11.22 -4.90 -0.51
N LYS A 104 12.20 -5.82 -0.45
CA LYS A 104 13.31 -5.74 0.50
C LYS A 104 14.29 -4.61 0.19
N THR A 105 14.44 -4.25 -1.09
CA THR A 105 15.28 -3.12 -1.50
C THR A 105 14.65 -1.80 -1.06
N LYS A 106 15.48 -0.82 -0.71
CA LYS A 106 15.02 0.44 -0.12
C LYS A 106 15.47 1.66 -0.93
N GLY A 107 14.67 2.71 -0.87
CA GLY A 107 14.98 4.06 -1.31
C GLY A 107 15.51 4.94 -0.18
N VAL A 108 15.38 6.26 -0.37
CA VAL A 108 15.77 7.25 0.65
C VAL A 108 14.97 7.05 1.93
N ALA A 109 15.58 7.31 3.09
CA ALA A 109 14.95 7.20 4.41
C ALA A 109 14.36 5.80 4.72
N GLY A 110 14.87 4.75 4.09
CA GLY A 110 14.52 3.37 4.41
C GLY A 110 13.20 2.87 3.81
N TYR A 111 12.44 3.71 3.10
CA TYR A 111 11.19 3.30 2.46
C TYR A 111 11.42 2.16 1.46
N PRO A 112 10.57 1.11 1.45
CA PRO A 112 10.70 0.01 0.50
C PRO A 112 10.53 0.49 -0.94
N ASP A 113 11.26 -0.12 -1.86
CA ASP A 113 10.84 -0.09 -3.26
C ASP A 113 9.48 -0.81 -3.37
N LEU A 114 8.60 -0.35 -4.26
CA LEU A 114 7.26 -0.89 -4.44
C LEU A 114 7.16 -1.55 -5.82
N SER A 115 6.90 -2.85 -5.87
CA SER A 115 6.48 -3.52 -7.10
C SER A 115 4.99 -3.28 -7.30
N ILE A 116 4.59 -2.76 -8.47
CA ILE A 116 3.17 -2.53 -8.78
C ILE A 116 2.72 -3.59 -9.78
N GLY A 117 2.12 -4.65 -9.24
CA GLY A 117 1.60 -5.79 -9.98
C GLY A 117 0.25 -5.53 -10.66
N GLY A 118 -0.14 -6.50 -11.47
CA GLY A 118 -1.38 -6.55 -12.25
C GLY A 118 -1.30 -7.75 -13.22
N PRO A 119 -2.15 -7.84 -14.24
CA PRO A 119 -1.98 -8.86 -15.27
C PRO A 119 -0.64 -8.72 -16.01
N GLY A 120 0.01 -9.84 -16.30
CA GLY A 120 1.26 -9.90 -17.08
C GLY A 120 2.46 -10.38 -16.27
N PHE A 121 3.66 -10.09 -16.80
CA PHE A 121 4.92 -10.66 -16.32
C PHE A 121 6.07 -9.65 -16.37
N CYS A 122 5.77 -8.36 -16.23
CA CYS A 122 6.77 -7.32 -16.18
C CYS A 122 6.23 -6.06 -15.50
N PHE A 123 6.63 -5.83 -14.27
CA PHE A 123 6.01 -4.84 -13.39
C PHE A 123 6.97 -3.69 -13.08
N PRO A 124 6.49 -2.44 -13.02
CA PRO A 124 7.32 -1.33 -12.58
C PRO A 124 7.63 -1.49 -11.09
N VAL A 125 8.90 -1.26 -10.77
CA VAL A 125 9.37 -1.07 -9.40
C VAL A 125 9.61 0.41 -9.19
N GLN A 126 8.85 1.00 -8.27
CA GLN A 126 8.97 2.40 -7.92
C GLN A 126 9.82 2.56 -6.66
N ARG A 127 10.71 3.55 -6.67
CA ARG A 127 11.60 3.88 -5.55
C ARG A 127 11.28 5.25 -4.99
N TRP A 128 11.25 5.37 -3.66
CA TRP A 128 11.20 6.67 -3.00
C TRP A 128 12.53 7.41 -3.16
N ASN A 129 12.48 8.60 -3.75
CA ASN A 129 13.66 9.44 -3.99
C ASN A 129 13.88 10.55 -2.94
N GLY A 130 13.13 10.53 -1.84
CA GLY A 130 13.11 11.60 -0.84
C GLY A 130 11.92 12.55 -0.98
N ARG A 131 11.24 12.54 -2.13
CA ARG A 131 10.09 13.41 -2.43
C ARG A 131 8.88 12.67 -3.00
N ALA A 132 9.11 11.70 -3.88
CA ALA A 132 8.07 10.92 -4.53
C ALA A 132 8.57 9.51 -4.84
N TYR A 133 7.62 8.58 -5.01
CA TYR A 133 7.89 7.31 -5.68
C TYR A 133 8.02 7.56 -7.18
N VAL A 134 9.16 7.15 -7.74
CA VAL A 134 9.45 7.27 -9.17
C VAL A 134 9.80 5.90 -9.73
N ASN A 135 9.44 5.64 -10.99
CA ASN A 135 9.82 4.40 -11.65
C ASN A 135 11.35 4.26 -11.68
N GLN A 136 11.86 3.17 -11.13
CA GLN A 136 13.28 2.89 -11.06
C GLN A 136 13.69 1.82 -12.09
N ARG A 137 12.88 0.77 -12.24
CA ARG A 137 13.16 -0.38 -13.10
C ARG A 137 11.88 -1.16 -13.38
N PHE A 138 11.97 -2.12 -14.28
CA PHE A 138 10.94 -3.14 -14.48
C PHE A 138 11.51 -4.51 -14.15
N GLU A 139 10.75 -5.33 -13.43
CA GLU A 139 11.14 -6.69 -13.11
C GLU A 139 9.95 -7.65 -13.03
N TYR A 140 10.26 -8.94 -13.06
CA TYR A 140 9.34 -10.02 -12.73
C TYR A 140 10.10 -11.08 -11.94
N GLU A 141 9.60 -11.43 -10.76
CA GLU A 141 10.26 -12.35 -9.83
C GLU A 141 11.74 -11.97 -9.55
N GLY A 142 12.00 -10.67 -9.41
CA GLY A 142 13.35 -10.12 -9.17
C GLY A 142 14.28 -10.12 -10.39
N LYS A 143 13.81 -10.52 -11.58
CA LYS A 143 14.60 -10.51 -12.82
C LYS A 143 14.23 -9.30 -13.68
N PRO A 144 15.21 -8.56 -14.24
CA PRO A 144 14.92 -7.45 -15.15
C PRO A 144 14.07 -7.89 -16.35
N CYS A 145 13.12 -7.05 -16.75
CA CYS A 145 12.26 -7.29 -17.90
C CYS A 145 12.01 -5.99 -18.70
N ARG A 146 11.37 -6.12 -19.86
CA ARG A 146 10.91 -4.97 -20.66
C ARG A 146 9.40 -5.09 -20.87
N PRO A 147 8.62 -4.07 -20.50
CA PRO A 147 7.18 -4.10 -20.75
C PRO A 147 6.93 -4.14 -22.26
N ALA A 148 5.85 -4.83 -22.67
CA ALA A 148 5.38 -4.74 -24.04
C ALA A 148 5.05 -3.28 -24.37
N ARG A 149 5.41 -2.84 -25.58
CA ARG A 149 5.11 -1.50 -26.07
C ARG A 149 3.67 -1.41 -26.52
#